data_AF-A0A7X5N4U7-F1
#
_entry.id   AF-A0A7X5N4U7-F1
#
_cell.length_a   1.000
_cell.length_b   1.000
_cell.length_c   1.000
_cell.angle_alpha   90.00
_cell.angle_beta   90.00
_cell.angle_gamma   90.00
#
_symmetry.space_group_name_H-M   'P 1'
#
loop_
_entity.id
_entity.type
_entity.pdbx_description
1 polymer ?
#
loop_
_entity_poly.entity_id
_entity_poly.type
_entity_poly.pdbx_seq_one_letter_code
_entity_poly.pdbx_strand_id
1 'polypeptide(L)'
;AKDRVAASGGSAGGLLMGAVANMAPQDYRVMVAQVPFVDVVTTMLDASIPLTTNEYDEWGNPEKKAYYDYMLSYSPYDNVTR
;
A
#
# COMPACT_ATOMS: atom_id res chain seq x y z
N ALA A 1 2.63 -6.02 -26.27
CA ALA A 1 1.16 -5.98 -26.26
C ALA A 1 0.70 -5.06 -25.13
N LYS A 2 0.70 -3.73 -25.37
CA LYS A 2 0.55 -2.72 -24.31
C LYS A 2 -0.80 -2.83 -23.58
N ASP A 3 -1.88 -3.11 -24.31
CA ASP A 3 -3.24 -3.17 -23.74
C ASP A 3 -3.64 -4.55 -23.19
N ARG A 4 -2.67 -5.45 -23.00
CA ARG A 4 -2.90 -6.84 -22.54
C ARG A 4 -2.04 -7.22 -21.34
N VAL A 5 -1.64 -6.24 -20.54
CA VAL A 5 -0.89 -6.45 -19.30
C VAL A 5 -1.86 -6.51 -18.12
N ALA A 6 -1.69 -7.51 -17.26
CA ALA A 6 -2.45 -7.69 -16.03
C ALA A 6 -1.50 -7.81 -14.83
N ALA A 7 -1.96 -7.40 -13.64
CA ALA A 7 -1.22 -7.56 -12.39
C ALA A 7 -2.07 -8.26 -11.32
N SER A 8 -1.40 -8.97 -10.42
CA SER A 8 -2.04 -9.64 -9.28
C SER A 8 -1.09 -9.64 -8.09
N GLY A 9 -1.62 -9.40 -6.89
CA GLY A 9 -0.87 -9.44 -5.64
C GLY A 9 -1.80 -9.56 -4.44
N GLY A 10 -1.34 -10.20 -3.37
CA GLY A 10 -2.12 -10.36 -2.15
C GLY A 10 -1.35 -10.10 -0.86
N SER A 11 -2.06 -9.77 0.22
CA SER A 11 -1.47 -9.33 1.50
C SER A 11 -0.55 -8.12 1.30
N ALA A 12 0.74 -8.19 1.66
CA ALA A 12 1.75 -7.19 1.32
C ALA A 12 1.97 -7.03 -0.20
N GLY A 13 1.71 -8.07 -1.00
CA GLY A 13 1.63 -7.92 -2.46
C GLY A 13 0.43 -7.09 -2.91
N GLY A 14 -0.62 -6.99 -2.09
CA GLY A 14 -1.76 -6.10 -2.29
C GLY A 14 -1.42 -4.63 -2.04
N LEU A 15 -0.47 -4.33 -1.14
CA LEU A 15 0.13 -3.00 -1.00
C LEU A 15 0.77 -2.57 -2.31
N LEU A 16 1.58 -3.44 -2.92
CA LEU A 16 2.18 -3.17 -4.23
C LEU A 16 1.10 -2.87 -5.27
N MET A 17 0.04 -3.69 -5.35
CA MET A 17 -1.06 -3.47 -6.29
C MET A 17 -1.76 -2.12 -6.07
N GLY A 18 -2.04 -1.75 -4.82
CA GLY A 18 -2.66 -0.47 -4.49
C GLY A 18 -1.78 0.72 -4.86
N ALA A 19 -0.49 0.65 -4.56
CA ALA A 19 0.45 1.73 -4.86
C ALA A 19 0.61 1.94 -6.37
N VAL A 20 0.80 0.86 -7.16
CA VAL A 20 0.92 0.98 -8.62
C VAL A 20 -0.38 1.38 -9.30
N ALA A 21 -1.54 1.04 -8.72
CA ALA A 21 -2.83 1.54 -9.20
C ALA A 21 -2.92 3.07 -9.12
N ASN A 22 -2.34 3.69 -8.10
CA ASN A 22 -2.28 5.14 -7.97
C ASN A 22 -1.17 5.76 -8.85
N MET A 23 0.00 5.12 -8.92
CA MET A 23 1.19 5.69 -9.58
C MET A 23 1.24 5.48 -11.10
N ALA A 24 0.69 4.36 -11.59
CA ALA A 24 0.77 3.96 -13.00
C ALA A 24 -0.48 3.20 -13.48
N PRO A 25 -1.70 3.73 -13.27
CA PRO A 25 -2.94 3.03 -13.64
C PRO A 25 -3.01 2.69 -15.14
N GLN A 26 -2.42 3.52 -16.00
CA GLN A 26 -2.45 3.33 -17.46
C GLN A 26 -1.64 2.14 -17.98
N ASP A 27 -0.75 1.57 -17.17
CA ASP A 27 0.16 0.50 -17.60
C ASP A 27 -0.48 -0.89 -17.49
N TYR A 28 -1.62 -1.00 -16.82
CA TYR A 28 -2.30 -2.28 -16.57
C TYR A 28 -3.76 -2.23 -17.00
N ARG A 29 -4.18 -3.24 -17.76
CA ARG A 29 -5.56 -3.36 -18.22
C ARG A 29 -6.50 -3.87 -17.13
N VAL A 30 -5.98 -4.69 -16.22
CA VAL A 30 -6.69 -5.28 -15.08
C VAL A 30 -5.71 -5.55 -13.94
N MET A 31 -6.14 -5.29 -12.71
CA MET A 31 -5.40 -5.60 -11.49
C MET A 31 -6.27 -6.42 -10.55
N VAL A 32 -5.67 -7.39 -9.85
CA VAL A 32 -6.33 -8.19 -8.81
C VAL A 32 -5.57 -8.01 -7.50
N ALA A 33 -6.20 -7.37 -6.52
CA ALA A 33 -5.66 -7.17 -5.19
C ALA A 33 -6.41 -8.08 -4.19
N GLN A 34 -5.71 -9.02 -3.56
CA GLN A 34 -6.31 -10.02 -2.66
C GLN A 34 -5.93 -9.75 -1.21
N VAL A 35 -6.91 -9.68 -0.30
CA VAL A 35 -6.69 -9.31 1.13
C VAL A 35 -5.64 -8.19 1.30
N PRO A 36 -5.78 -7.05 0.59
CA PRO A 36 -4.65 -6.18 0.35
C PRO A 36 -4.40 -5.24 1.53
N PHE A 37 -3.13 -5.10 1.93
CA PHE A 37 -2.70 -4.09 2.91
C PHE A 37 -2.64 -2.71 2.25
N VAL A 38 -3.70 -1.90 2.41
CA VAL A 38 -3.84 -0.62 1.66
C VAL A 38 -4.00 0.61 2.53
N ASP A 39 -4.42 0.46 3.78
CA ASP A 39 -4.56 1.55 4.75
C ASP A 39 -3.31 1.61 5.65
N VAL A 40 -2.17 1.92 5.03
CA VAL A 40 -0.84 1.73 5.63
C VAL A 40 -0.62 2.67 6.80
N VAL A 41 -0.89 3.97 6.63
CA VAL A 41 -0.61 4.96 7.67
C VAL A 41 -1.51 4.75 8.89
N THR A 42 -2.82 4.60 8.68
CA THR A 42 -3.78 4.41 9.78
C THR A 42 -3.51 3.13 10.54
N THR A 43 -3.33 2.00 9.83
CA THR A 43 -3.07 0.69 10.45
C THR A 43 -1.77 0.72 11.27
N MET A 44 -0.71 1.30 10.71
CA MET A 44 0.60 1.32 11.34
C MET A 44 0.72 2.36 12.47
N LEU A 45 -0.24 3.28 12.61
CA LEU A 45 -0.37 4.16 13.79
C LEU A 45 -1.10 3.48 14.96
N ASP A 46 -1.82 2.38 14.73
CA ASP A 46 -2.60 1.69 15.75
C ASP A 46 -1.91 0.41 16.22
N ALA A 47 -1.18 0.50 17.33
CA ALA A 47 -0.50 -0.63 17.96
C ALA A 47 -1.46 -1.70 18.54
N SER A 48 -2.78 -1.44 18.60
CA SER A 48 -3.77 -2.43 19.05
C SER A 48 -4.16 -3.41 17.94
N ILE A 49 -3.90 -3.07 16.67
CA ILE A 49 -4.13 -3.98 15.54
C ILE A 49 -3.04 -5.07 15.56
N PRO A 50 -3.41 -6.36 15.46
CA PRO A 50 -2.44 -7.44 15.37
C PRO A 50 -1.44 -7.22 14.23
N LEU A 51 -0.18 -7.61 14.47
CA LEU A 51 0.97 -7.46 13.56
C LEU A 51 1.58 -6.06 13.49
N THR A 52 0.85 -4.96 13.75
CA THR A 52 1.39 -3.59 13.60
C THR A 52 2.76 -3.40 14.25
N THR A 53 2.89 -3.78 15.52
CA THR A 53 4.16 -3.62 16.25
C THR A 53 5.28 -4.52 15.75
N ASN A 54 4.95 -5.69 15.21
CA ASN A 54 5.93 -6.61 14.60
C ASN A 54 6.43 -6.09 13.23
N GLU A 55 5.61 -5.29 12.55
CA GLU A 55 5.91 -4.79 11.20
C GLU A 55 6.63 -3.43 11.20
N TYR A 56 6.90 -2.83 12.37
CA TYR A 56 7.69 -1.60 12.47
C TYR A 56 9.11 -1.75 11.91
N ASP A 57 9.70 -2.94 11.99
CA ASP A 57 11.03 -3.20 11.41
C ASP A 57 10.99 -3.37 9.88
N GLU A 58 9.81 -3.63 9.29
CA GLU A 58 9.63 -3.78 7.84
C GLU A 58 9.27 -2.44 7.19
N TRP A 59 8.23 -1.76 7.68
CA TRP A 59 7.70 -0.54 7.05
C TRP A 59 8.15 0.75 7.75
N GLY A 60 8.53 0.66 9.02
CA GLY A 60 8.75 1.80 9.90
C GLY A 60 7.58 2.04 10.88
N ASN A 61 7.84 2.83 11.91
CA ASN A 61 6.83 3.28 12.87
C ASN A 61 6.41 4.74 12.54
N PRO A 62 5.19 4.97 12.03
CA PRO A 62 4.69 6.31 11.64
C PRO A 62 4.43 7.24 12.82
N GLU A 63 4.56 6.82 14.09
CA GLU A 63 4.62 7.77 15.21
C GLU A 63 5.83 8.71 15.11
N LYS A 64 6.88 8.31 14.37
CA LYS A 64 8.01 9.18 14.03
C LYS A 64 7.74 9.85 12.69
N LYS A 65 7.78 11.20 12.68
CA LYS A 65 7.44 12.02 11.50
C LYS A 65 8.12 11.58 10.20
N ALA A 66 9.40 11.19 10.25
CA ALA A 66 10.13 10.75 9.06
C ALA A 66 9.50 9.51 8.39
N TYR A 67 9.05 8.53 9.18
CA TYR A 67 8.35 7.35 8.65
C TYR A 67 6.92 7.71 8.25
N TYR A 68 6.22 8.56 9.01
CA TYR A 68 4.89 9.05 8.63
C TYR A 68 4.89 9.68 7.24
N ASP A 69 5.78 10.65 7.00
CA ASP A 69 5.85 11.36 5.72
C ASP A 69 6.20 10.39 4.57
N TYR A 70 7.11 9.44 4.81
CA TYR A 70 7.50 8.45 3.82
C TYR A 70 6.38 7.45 3.50
N MET A 71 5.73 6.89 4.53
CA MET A 71 4.61 5.97 4.37
C MET A 71 3.42 6.64 3.70
N LEU A 72 3.11 7.89 4.07
CA LEU A 72 2.05 8.68 3.45
C LEU A 72 2.30 8.90 1.95
N SER A 73 3.56 8.96 1.50
CA SER A 73 3.88 9.16 0.08
C SER A 73 3.47 7.99 -0.84
N TYR A 74 3.24 6.79 -0.28
CA TYR A 74 2.87 5.61 -1.07
C TYR A 74 1.63 4.86 -0.55
N SER A 75 1.14 5.18 0.66
CA SER A 75 -0.03 4.52 1.24
C SER A 75 -1.20 4.54 0.27
N PRO A 76 -1.67 3.36 -0.21
CA PRO A 76 -2.64 3.34 -1.30
C PRO A 76 -3.95 4.05 -0.99
N TYR A 77 -4.48 3.87 0.23
CA TYR A 77 -5.74 4.48 0.65
C TYR A 77 -5.66 6.01 0.67
N ASP A 78 -4.55 6.55 1.20
CA ASP A 78 -4.35 8.00 1.36
C ASP A 78 -4.08 8.73 0.03
N ASN A 79 -3.67 8.02 -1.01
CA ASN A 79 -3.27 8.57 -2.31
C ASN A 79 -4.31 8.36 -3.42
N VAL A 80 -5.53 7.93 -3.09
CA VAL A 80 -6.60 7.84 -4.09
C VAL A 80 -7.01 9.25 -4.53
N THR A 81 -6.87 9.52 -5.84
CA THR A 81 -7.29 10.79 -6.46
C THR A 81 -8.46 10.57 -7.42
N ARG A 82 -9.24 11.63 -7.67
CA ARG A 82 -10.42 11.59 -8.56
C ARG A 82 -10.06 11.79 -10.02
#